data_AF-A0A3L7LUT3-F1
#
_entry.id   AF-A0A3L7LUT3-F1
#
_cell.length_a   1.000
_cell.length_b   1.000
_cell.length_c   1.000
_cell.angle_alpha   90.00
_cell.angle_beta   90.00
_cell.angle_gamma   90.00
#
_symmetry.space_group_name_H-M   'P 1'
#
loop_
_entity.id
_entity.type
_entity.pdbx_description
1 polymer ?
#
loop_
_entity_poly.entity_id
_entity_poly.type
_entity_poly.pdbx_seq_one_letter_code
_entity_poly.pdbx_strand_id
1 'polypeptide(L)'
;MLEHSAKHIEQSIPHLCELALGGTAVGTGLNTHPEYAVRVAKALADLTGQPFVTAPNKFESLATCDALVHGHGALKGLAASLMKIANDVRWLASGPRCGIGELSIPENEPGSSIMPGKVNPTQCKAMTMLCCQVMGNDAAVNLGGASGNFELNVYRPMVIHNFLQSVRLLADGIDSFNHHCALGIDPNRDRIDQLLNESMMLVTALNTHKRGADAKGIRVK
;
A
#
# COMPACT_ATOMS: atom_id res chain seq x y z
N MET A 1 4.26 -9.93 1.67
CA MET A 1 3.42 -8.90 1.01
C MET A 1 4.13 -7.56 0.97
N LEU A 2 4.43 -6.94 2.13
CA LEU A 2 5.07 -5.62 2.18
C LEU A 2 6.44 -5.55 1.49
N GLU A 3 7.28 -6.59 1.62
CA GLU A 3 8.56 -6.66 0.88
C GLU A 3 8.39 -6.62 -0.64
N HIS A 4 7.36 -7.28 -1.17
CA HIS A 4 7.06 -7.22 -2.60
C HIS A 4 6.52 -5.86 -2.99
N SER A 5 5.66 -5.24 -2.17
CA SER A 5 5.19 -3.88 -2.40
C SER A 5 6.34 -2.87 -2.43
N ALA A 6 7.31 -2.99 -1.52
CA ALA A 6 8.51 -2.16 -1.52
C ALA A 6 9.30 -2.31 -2.83
N LYS A 7 9.55 -3.55 -3.29
CA LYS A 7 10.22 -3.80 -4.57
C LYS A 7 9.46 -3.20 -5.76
N HIS A 8 8.13 -3.30 -5.80
CA HIS A 8 7.34 -2.68 -6.87
C HIS A 8 7.47 -1.15 -6.88
N ILE A 9 7.51 -0.52 -5.70
CA ILE A 9 7.70 0.93 -5.58
C ILE A 9 9.11 1.30 -6.03
N GLU A 10 10.14 0.60 -5.56
CA GLU A 10 11.54 0.80 -5.95
C GLU A 10 11.73 0.68 -7.47
N GLN A 11 11.08 -0.30 -8.10
CA GLN A 11 11.11 -0.51 -9.54
C GLN A 11 10.44 0.62 -10.34
N SER A 12 9.56 1.42 -9.72
CA SER A 12 8.96 2.59 -10.36
C SER A 12 9.83 3.85 -10.29
N ILE A 13 10.80 3.91 -9.37
CA ILE A 13 11.64 5.10 -9.13
C ILE A 13 12.45 5.51 -10.37
N PRO A 14 13.06 4.61 -11.17
CA PRO A 14 13.80 5.01 -12.36
C PRO A 14 12.99 5.89 -13.31
N HIS A 15 11.73 5.54 -13.57
CA HIS A 15 10.83 6.32 -14.43
C HIS A 15 10.50 7.69 -13.83
N LEU A 16 10.34 7.78 -12.51
CA LEU A 16 10.08 9.05 -11.81
C LEU A 16 11.31 9.97 -11.77
N CYS A 17 12.51 9.41 -11.95
CA CYS A 17 13.76 10.16 -11.96
C CYS A 17 14.11 10.75 -13.34
N GLU A 18 13.32 10.46 -14.38
CA GLU A 18 13.49 11.03 -15.71
C GLU A 18 12.87 12.43 -15.79
N LEU A 19 13.72 13.44 -15.96
CA LEU A 19 13.31 14.85 -15.94
C LEU A 19 13.03 15.39 -17.35
N ALA A 20 11.86 16.01 -17.50
CA ALA A 20 11.43 16.69 -18.74
C ALA A 20 12.18 18.01 -19.03
N LEU A 21 13.03 18.48 -18.12
CA LEU A 21 13.80 19.73 -18.27
C LEU A 21 14.61 19.74 -19.57
N GLY A 22 14.59 20.88 -20.25
CA GLY A 22 15.19 21.05 -21.58
C GLY A 22 14.28 20.66 -22.75
N GLY A 23 13.09 20.08 -22.51
CA GLY A 23 12.08 19.89 -23.55
C GLY A 23 11.42 21.20 -24.03
N THR A 24 11.45 22.25 -23.21
CA THR A 24 10.85 23.57 -23.48
C THR A 24 9.34 23.47 -23.77
N ALA A 25 8.82 24.13 -24.81
CA ALA A 25 7.37 24.20 -25.05
C ALA A 25 6.75 22.86 -25.48
N VAL A 26 7.42 22.13 -26.38
CA VAL A 26 6.83 20.97 -27.08
C VAL A 26 7.77 19.76 -27.18
N GLY A 27 8.92 19.79 -26.50
CA GLY A 27 9.87 18.67 -26.47
C GLY A 27 11.08 18.82 -27.39
N THR A 28 11.09 19.83 -28.27
CA THR A 28 12.18 20.06 -29.24
C THR A 28 13.46 20.64 -28.62
N GLY A 29 13.36 21.24 -27.44
CA GLY A 29 14.46 22.01 -26.84
C GLY A 29 14.73 23.35 -27.52
N LEU A 30 13.79 23.88 -28.31
CA LEU A 30 13.93 25.21 -28.90
C LEU A 30 14.14 26.27 -27.81
N ASN A 31 15.12 27.15 -27.99
CA ASN A 31 15.56 28.16 -27.02
C ASN A 31 16.21 27.60 -25.75
N THR A 32 16.73 26.36 -25.78
CA THR A 32 17.58 25.82 -24.70
C THR A 32 19.01 25.58 -25.17
N HIS A 33 19.98 25.74 -24.27
CA HIS A 33 21.36 25.36 -24.56
C HIS A 33 21.45 23.82 -24.66
N PRO A 34 22.20 23.24 -25.63
CA PRO A 34 22.24 21.78 -25.83
C PRO A 34 22.61 20.97 -24.58
N GLU A 35 23.40 21.55 -23.69
CA GLU A 35 23.86 20.90 -22.45
C GLU A 35 22.98 21.19 -21.23
N TYR A 36 21.97 22.06 -21.34
CA TYR A 36 21.15 22.52 -20.21
C TYR A 36 20.51 21.34 -19.47
N ALA A 37 19.83 20.45 -20.20
CA ALA A 37 19.08 19.34 -19.62
C ALA A 37 19.96 18.40 -18.79
N VAL A 38 21.11 18.01 -19.33
CA VAL A 38 22.07 17.10 -18.67
C VAL A 38 22.71 17.77 -17.45
N ARG A 39 23.14 19.03 -17.60
CA ARG A 39 23.77 19.78 -16.50
C ARG A 39 22.82 20.00 -15.34
N VAL A 40 21.56 20.35 -15.61
CA VAL A 40 20.56 20.57 -14.57
C VAL A 40 20.15 19.25 -13.90
N ALA A 41 19.94 18.17 -14.66
CA ALA A 41 19.67 16.86 -14.07
C ALA A 41 20.80 16.41 -13.13
N LYS A 42 22.06 16.58 -13.56
CA LYS A 42 23.23 16.31 -12.71
C LYS A 42 23.24 17.19 -11.45
N ALA A 43 23.01 18.49 -11.58
CA ALA A 43 22.97 19.39 -10.43
C ALA A 43 21.87 18.99 -9.43
N LEU A 44 20.70 18.57 -9.90
CA LEU A 44 19.63 18.07 -9.05
C LEU A 44 19.99 16.74 -8.39
N ALA A 45 20.63 15.82 -9.10
CA ALA A 45 21.13 14.58 -8.53
C ALA A 45 22.15 14.83 -7.41
N ASP A 46 23.13 15.72 -7.67
CA ASP A 46 24.16 16.09 -6.69
C ASP A 46 23.55 16.80 -5.46
N LEU A 47 22.53 17.64 -5.63
CA LEU A 47 21.85 18.37 -4.54
C LEU A 47 20.95 17.48 -3.67
N THR A 48 20.28 16.49 -4.26
CA THR A 48 19.25 15.70 -3.58
C THR A 48 19.72 14.31 -3.16
N GLY A 49 20.85 13.85 -3.72
CA GLY A 49 21.31 12.47 -3.58
C GLY A 49 20.43 11.45 -4.32
N GLN A 50 19.49 11.90 -5.17
CA GLN A 50 18.59 11.03 -5.93
C GLN A 50 19.11 10.81 -7.35
N PRO A 51 18.81 9.66 -8.00
CA PRO A 51 19.37 9.29 -9.30
C PRO A 51 18.67 10.00 -10.48
N PHE A 52 18.50 11.32 -10.39
CA PHE A 52 17.87 12.12 -11.43
C PHE A 52 18.69 12.10 -12.73
N VAL A 53 17.99 11.86 -13.83
CA VAL A 53 18.55 11.87 -15.19
C VAL A 53 17.66 12.69 -16.11
N THR A 54 18.19 13.13 -17.24
CA THR A 54 17.34 13.77 -18.25
C THR A 54 16.55 12.70 -19.01
N ALA A 55 15.26 12.93 -19.25
CA ALA A 55 14.42 11.96 -19.94
C ALA A 55 14.95 11.70 -21.38
N PRO A 56 15.03 10.45 -21.85
CA PRO A 56 15.57 10.14 -23.18
C PRO A 56 14.68 10.69 -24.31
N ASN A 57 13.37 10.80 -24.07
CA ASN A 57 12.40 11.37 -25.01
C ASN A 57 11.59 12.49 -24.34
N LYS A 58 11.85 13.75 -24.74
CA LYS A 58 11.14 14.91 -24.17
C LYS A 58 9.70 15.06 -24.64
N PHE A 59 9.35 14.50 -25.80
CA PHE A 59 7.97 14.51 -26.28
C PHE A 59 7.10 13.65 -25.38
N GLU A 60 7.55 12.44 -25.05
CA GLU A 60 6.85 11.55 -24.11
C GLU A 60 6.66 12.25 -22.75
N SER A 61 7.74 12.79 -22.17
CA SER A 61 7.67 13.33 -20.82
C SER A 61 6.80 14.59 -20.68
N LEU A 62 6.52 15.28 -21.80
CA LEU A 62 5.58 16.41 -21.88
C LEU A 62 4.17 15.98 -22.29
N ALA A 63 4.01 15.02 -23.19
CA ALA A 63 2.72 14.56 -23.69
C ALA A 63 1.98 13.63 -22.72
N THR A 64 2.69 12.98 -21.78
CA THR A 64 2.12 11.96 -20.89
C THR A 64 2.38 12.25 -19.40
N CYS A 65 1.80 11.41 -18.54
CA CYS A 65 2.15 11.32 -17.12
C CYS A 65 2.47 9.87 -16.73
N ASP A 66 3.04 9.08 -17.65
CA ASP A 66 3.07 7.61 -17.55
C ASP A 66 3.92 7.13 -16.37
N ALA A 67 5.04 7.80 -16.08
CA ALA A 67 5.84 7.51 -14.89
C ALA A 67 5.02 7.66 -13.58
N LEU A 68 4.16 8.69 -13.49
CA LEU A 68 3.28 8.91 -12.33
C LEU A 68 2.15 7.89 -12.28
N VAL A 69 1.57 7.52 -13.42
CA VAL A 69 0.54 6.46 -13.52
C VAL A 69 1.12 5.12 -13.07
N HIS A 70 2.29 4.75 -13.59
CA HIS A 70 2.97 3.52 -13.22
C HIS A 70 3.34 3.49 -11.74
N GLY A 71 3.96 4.56 -11.23
CA GLY A 71 4.31 4.69 -9.82
C GLY A 71 3.08 4.64 -8.90
N HIS A 72 1.98 5.26 -9.28
CA HIS A 72 0.75 5.21 -8.49
C HIS A 72 0.15 3.80 -8.49
N GLY A 73 0.26 3.05 -9.58
CA GLY A 73 -0.12 1.64 -9.65
C GLY A 73 0.59 0.79 -8.59
N ALA A 74 1.87 1.07 -8.32
CA ALA A 74 2.62 0.41 -7.24
C ALA A 74 2.08 0.81 -5.85
N LEU A 75 1.75 2.09 -5.63
CA LEU A 75 1.12 2.57 -4.39
C LEU A 75 -0.26 1.94 -4.15
N LYS A 76 -1.08 1.80 -5.20
CA LYS A 76 -2.35 1.06 -5.13
C LYS A 76 -2.12 -0.41 -4.74
N GLY A 77 -1.09 -1.05 -5.29
CA GLY A 77 -0.71 -2.41 -4.90
C GLY A 77 -0.34 -2.53 -3.41
N LEU A 78 0.36 -1.53 -2.87
CA LEU A 78 0.62 -1.41 -1.43
C LEU A 78 -0.69 -1.20 -0.64
N ALA A 79 -1.57 -0.31 -1.08
CA ALA A 79 -2.87 -0.07 -0.43
C ALA A 79 -3.73 -1.34 -0.37
N ALA A 80 -3.77 -2.15 -1.44
CA ALA A 80 -4.47 -3.43 -1.43
C ALA A 80 -3.88 -4.41 -0.39
N SER A 81 -2.55 -4.43 -0.28
CA SER A 81 -1.84 -5.26 0.71
C SER A 81 -2.13 -4.84 2.14
N LEU A 82 -2.08 -3.54 2.41
CA LEU A 82 -2.37 -2.95 3.72
C LEU A 82 -3.84 -3.13 4.11
N MET A 83 -4.77 -2.96 3.17
CA MET A 83 -6.19 -3.21 3.38
C MET A 83 -6.43 -4.64 3.88
N LYS A 84 -5.79 -5.64 3.25
CA LYS A 84 -5.88 -7.04 3.68
C LYS A 84 -5.33 -7.21 5.10
N ILE A 85 -4.10 -6.74 5.35
CA ILE A 85 -3.44 -6.88 6.66
C ILE A 85 -4.26 -6.23 7.78
N ALA A 86 -4.71 -4.99 7.60
CA ALA A 86 -5.50 -4.27 8.59
C ALA A 86 -6.86 -4.92 8.85
N ASN A 87 -7.51 -5.46 7.81
CA ASN A 87 -8.77 -6.20 7.97
C ASN A 87 -8.56 -7.50 8.75
N ASP A 88 -7.51 -8.26 8.48
CA ASP A 88 -7.22 -9.50 9.21
C ASP A 88 -6.98 -9.20 10.69
N VAL A 89 -6.14 -8.22 11.03
CA VAL A 89 -5.91 -7.80 12.41
C VAL A 89 -7.23 -7.38 13.07
N ARG A 90 -8.06 -6.59 12.38
CA ARG A 90 -9.38 -6.16 12.86
C ARG A 90 -10.31 -7.34 13.18
N TRP A 91 -10.32 -8.37 12.34
CA TRP A 91 -11.17 -9.55 12.53
C TRP A 91 -10.63 -10.46 13.62
N LEU A 92 -9.34 -10.74 13.63
CA LEU A 92 -8.69 -11.56 14.66
C LEU A 92 -8.81 -10.95 16.05
N ALA A 93 -8.83 -9.61 16.15
CA ALA A 93 -9.05 -8.87 17.39
C ALA A 93 -10.52 -8.63 17.75
N SER A 94 -11.48 -9.14 16.96
CA SER A 94 -12.91 -8.99 17.27
C SER A 94 -13.30 -9.75 18.54
N GLY A 95 -14.08 -9.12 19.43
CA GLY A 95 -14.41 -9.71 20.72
C GLY A 95 -14.99 -8.70 21.72
N PRO A 96 -14.86 -8.92 23.04
CA PRO A 96 -14.05 -9.98 23.67
C PRO A 96 -14.75 -11.34 23.77
N ARG A 97 -16.08 -11.42 23.62
CA ARG A 97 -16.82 -12.69 23.79
C ARG A 97 -17.52 -13.21 22.54
N CYS A 98 -17.94 -12.32 21.64
CA CYS A 98 -18.77 -12.66 20.49
C CYS A 98 -18.03 -12.45 19.15
N GLY A 99 -16.73 -12.73 19.11
CA GLY A 99 -15.87 -12.59 17.94
C GLY A 99 -14.87 -13.74 17.83
N ILE A 100 -13.82 -13.54 17.04
CA ILE A 100 -12.73 -14.52 16.89
C ILE A 100 -11.87 -14.53 18.16
N GLY A 101 -11.33 -13.36 18.53
CA GLY A 101 -10.62 -13.11 19.78
C GLY A 101 -9.23 -13.76 19.88
N GLU A 102 -8.60 -14.09 18.75
CA GLU A 102 -7.27 -14.70 18.70
C GLU A 102 -6.14 -13.69 18.98
N LEU A 103 -6.37 -12.40 18.69
CA LEU A 103 -5.42 -11.34 18.98
C LEU A 103 -6.00 -10.34 19.97
N SER A 104 -5.13 -9.79 20.81
CA SER A 104 -5.36 -8.53 21.50
C SER A 104 -4.57 -7.42 20.82
N ILE A 105 -5.11 -6.21 20.88
CA ILE A 105 -4.49 -5.00 20.32
C ILE A 105 -4.44 -3.90 21.40
N PRO A 106 -3.54 -2.92 21.27
CA PRO A 106 -3.45 -1.81 22.22
C PRO A 106 -4.76 -1.02 22.36
N GLU A 107 -5.12 -0.66 23.58
CA GLU A 107 -6.21 0.27 23.89
C GLU A 107 -5.66 1.71 23.90
N ASN A 108 -5.72 2.39 22.74
CA ASN A 108 -5.17 3.75 22.60
C ASN A 108 -6.14 4.84 23.04
N GLU A 109 -7.45 4.60 22.93
CA GLU A 109 -8.49 5.53 23.30
C GLU A 109 -9.32 4.94 24.45
N PRO A 110 -9.70 5.74 25.46
CA PRO A 110 -10.51 5.23 26.56
C PRO A 110 -11.81 4.63 26.04
N GLY A 111 -12.02 3.34 26.30
CA GLY A 111 -13.31 2.70 26.12
C GLY A 111 -14.40 3.40 26.93
N SER A 112 -15.67 3.23 26.53
CA SER A 112 -16.79 3.70 27.35
C SER A 112 -16.71 3.06 28.74
N SER A 113 -16.80 3.87 29.80
CA SER A 113 -16.81 3.39 31.19
C SER A 113 -17.92 2.39 31.50
N ILE A 114 -18.96 2.33 30.66
CA ILE A 114 -20.09 1.40 30.74
C ILE A 114 -19.77 0.05 30.05
N MET A 115 -18.76 -0.02 29.18
CA MET A 115 -18.41 -1.19 28.38
C MET A 115 -16.96 -1.67 28.65
N PRO A 116 -16.68 -2.22 29.84
CA PRO A 116 -15.32 -2.70 30.19
C PRO A 116 -14.85 -3.80 29.23
N GLY A 117 -13.58 -3.71 28.80
CA GLY A 117 -12.95 -4.65 27.88
C GLY A 117 -13.30 -4.43 26.40
N LYS A 118 -14.07 -3.40 26.05
CA LYS A 118 -14.33 -3.03 24.65
C LYS A 118 -13.20 -2.17 24.09
N VAL A 119 -12.29 -2.79 23.35
CA VAL A 119 -11.25 -2.11 22.58
C VAL A 119 -11.66 -2.03 21.11
N ASN A 120 -11.66 -0.83 20.54
CA ASN A 120 -11.96 -0.64 19.12
C ASN A 120 -10.64 -0.64 18.31
N PRO A 121 -10.58 -1.34 17.16
CA PRO A 121 -9.39 -1.33 16.29
C PRO A 121 -9.33 -0.04 15.45
N THR A 122 -9.18 1.12 16.10
CA THR A 122 -9.22 2.45 15.47
C THR A 122 -8.13 2.63 14.41
N GLN A 123 -6.92 2.16 14.69
CA GLN A 123 -5.80 2.17 13.74
C GLN A 123 -6.08 1.31 12.49
N CYS A 124 -6.70 0.13 12.67
CA CYS A 124 -7.15 -0.66 11.50
C CYS A 124 -8.20 0.09 10.69
N LYS A 125 -9.16 0.78 11.35
CA LYS A 125 -10.20 1.58 10.67
C LYS A 125 -9.55 2.71 9.85
N ALA A 126 -8.65 3.47 10.46
CA ALA A 126 -7.88 4.53 9.80
C ALA A 126 -7.15 3.98 8.56
N MET A 127 -6.36 2.92 8.73
CA MET A 127 -5.66 2.26 7.63
C MET A 127 -6.59 1.86 6.48
N THR A 128 -7.73 1.23 6.79
CA THR A 128 -8.69 0.82 5.74
C THR A 128 -9.31 2.01 5.00
N MET A 129 -9.62 3.11 5.69
CA MET A 129 -10.14 4.32 5.02
C MET A 129 -9.09 4.97 4.11
N LEU A 130 -7.83 5.06 4.58
CA LEU A 130 -6.70 5.58 3.80
C LEU A 130 -6.49 4.74 2.53
N CYS A 131 -6.54 3.41 2.63
CA CYS A 131 -6.45 2.52 1.48
C CYS A 131 -7.57 2.73 0.46
N CYS A 132 -8.82 2.96 0.90
CA CYS A 132 -9.91 3.33 0.00
C CYS A 132 -9.63 4.65 -0.72
N GLN A 133 -9.12 5.66 -0.01
CA GLN A 133 -8.77 6.96 -0.60
C GLN A 133 -7.69 6.81 -1.67
N VAL A 134 -6.64 6.02 -1.42
CA VAL A 134 -5.58 5.75 -2.40
C VAL A 134 -6.14 5.07 -3.65
N MET A 135 -7.08 4.13 -3.51
CA MET A 135 -7.72 3.49 -4.68
C MET A 135 -8.58 4.48 -5.49
N GLY A 136 -9.25 5.43 -4.82
CA GLY A 136 -9.96 6.52 -5.48
C GLY A 136 -9.01 7.48 -6.22
N ASN A 137 -7.90 7.83 -5.58
CA ASN A 137 -6.84 8.64 -6.18
C ASN A 137 -6.23 7.95 -7.42
N ASP A 138 -6.07 6.62 -7.39
CA ASP A 138 -5.58 5.84 -8.53
C ASP A 138 -6.49 5.98 -9.74
N ALA A 139 -7.80 5.90 -9.54
CA ALA A 139 -8.76 6.11 -10.62
C ALA A 139 -8.62 7.51 -11.24
N ALA A 140 -8.46 8.56 -10.41
CA ALA A 140 -8.24 9.92 -10.88
C ALA A 140 -6.90 10.07 -11.64
N VAL A 141 -5.82 9.48 -11.12
CA VAL A 141 -4.50 9.49 -11.76
C VAL A 141 -4.52 8.80 -13.12
N ASN A 142 -5.16 7.64 -13.23
CA ASN A 142 -5.29 6.90 -14.48
C ASN A 142 -6.07 7.71 -15.53
N LEU A 143 -7.18 8.33 -15.14
CA LEU A 143 -7.96 9.19 -16.03
C LEU A 143 -7.16 10.42 -16.48
N GLY A 144 -6.47 11.09 -15.54
CA GLY A 144 -5.60 12.23 -15.86
C GLY A 144 -4.45 11.85 -16.80
N GLY A 145 -3.82 10.70 -16.57
CA GLY A 145 -2.75 10.18 -17.44
C GLY A 145 -3.22 9.90 -18.87
N ALA A 146 -4.40 9.30 -19.03
CA ALA A 146 -5.00 9.00 -20.33
C ALA A 146 -5.53 10.23 -21.09
N SER A 147 -5.62 11.40 -20.45
CA SER A 147 -6.25 12.61 -21.00
C SER A 147 -5.25 13.58 -21.66
N GLY A 148 -4.09 13.08 -22.10
CA GLY A 148 -3.12 13.87 -22.87
C GLY A 148 -3.62 14.21 -24.28
N ASN A 149 -3.30 15.41 -24.77
CA ASN A 149 -3.60 15.80 -26.14
C ASN A 149 -2.34 16.34 -26.82
N PHE A 150 -1.92 15.67 -27.89
CA PHE A 150 -0.75 16.05 -28.69
C PHE A 150 0.51 16.23 -27.82
N GLU A 151 1.17 17.39 -27.85
CA GLU A 151 2.47 17.62 -27.21
C GLU A 151 2.41 17.84 -25.70
N LEU A 152 1.22 17.96 -25.09
CA LEU A 152 1.11 18.28 -23.66
C LEU A 152 -0.07 17.60 -22.95
N ASN A 153 0.23 16.91 -21.85
CA ASN A 153 -0.80 16.56 -20.86
C ASN A 153 -1.01 17.73 -19.89
N VAL A 154 -2.21 18.30 -19.88
CA VAL A 154 -2.60 19.45 -19.04
C VAL A 154 -3.23 19.07 -17.70
N TYR A 155 -3.44 17.77 -17.43
CA TYR A 155 -3.99 17.26 -16.16
C TYR A 155 -2.92 17.14 -15.05
N ARG A 156 -1.68 17.53 -15.32
CA ARG A 156 -0.54 17.42 -14.38
C ARG A 156 -0.84 17.90 -12.95
N PRO A 157 -1.51 19.05 -12.70
CA PRO A 157 -1.78 19.49 -11.34
C PRO A 157 -2.64 18.51 -10.54
N MET A 158 -3.67 17.92 -11.17
CA MET A 158 -4.52 16.94 -10.49
C MET A 158 -3.79 15.61 -10.29
N VAL A 159 -2.97 15.18 -11.25
CA VAL A 159 -2.22 13.92 -11.18
C VAL A 159 -1.22 13.97 -10.04
N ILE A 160 -0.40 15.03 -9.97
CA ILE A 160 0.61 15.14 -8.92
C ILE A 160 -0.01 15.36 -7.54
N HIS A 161 -1.13 16.07 -7.44
CA HIS A 161 -1.84 16.24 -6.16
C HIS A 161 -2.30 14.90 -5.60
N ASN A 162 -2.99 14.09 -6.41
CA ASN A 162 -3.48 12.77 -5.99
C ASN A 162 -2.31 11.83 -5.67
N PHE A 163 -1.24 11.87 -6.47
CA PHE A 163 -0.03 11.07 -6.22
C PHE A 163 0.60 11.39 -4.87
N LEU A 164 0.88 12.67 -4.60
CA LEU A 164 1.51 13.09 -3.35
C LEU A 164 0.61 12.87 -2.13
N GLN A 165 -0.71 13.07 -2.28
CA GLN A 165 -1.67 12.75 -1.23
C GLN A 165 -1.61 11.25 -0.90
N SER A 166 -1.64 10.36 -1.89
CA SER A 166 -1.54 8.92 -1.67
C SER A 166 -0.25 8.52 -0.95
N VAL A 167 0.89 9.08 -1.35
CA VAL A 167 2.18 8.85 -0.67
C VAL A 167 2.10 9.27 0.80
N ARG A 168 1.59 10.48 1.07
CA ARG A 168 1.49 11.01 2.43
C ARG A 168 0.56 10.18 3.32
N LEU A 169 -0.64 9.85 2.82
CA LEU A 169 -1.62 9.05 3.55
C LEU A 169 -1.10 7.65 3.90
N LEU A 170 -0.41 7.00 2.95
CA LEU A 170 0.19 5.69 3.19
C LEU A 170 1.34 5.77 4.18
N ALA A 171 2.26 6.72 4.03
CA ALA A 171 3.40 6.88 4.92
C ALA A 171 2.95 7.15 6.37
N ASP A 172 2.13 8.19 6.57
CA ASP A 172 1.62 8.55 7.90
C ASP A 172 0.75 7.43 8.50
N GLY A 173 -0.07 6.78 7.66
CA GLY A 173 -0.93 5.67 8.06
C GLY A 173 -0.14 4.44 8.52
N ILE A 174 0.90 4.05 7.77
CA ILE A 174 1.76 2.91 8.12
C ILE A 174 2.49 3.18 9.43
N ASP A 175 3.05 4.38 9.60
CA ASP A 175 3.75 4.76 10.81
C ASP A 175 2.83 4.75 12.03
N SER A 176 1.65 5.38 11.93
CA SER A 176 0.63 5.37 12.99
C SER A 176 0.15 3.96 13.32
N PHE A 177 -0.13 3.14 12.30
CA PHE A 177 -0.55 1.74 12.51
C PHE A 177 0.53 0.91 13.19
N ASN A 178 1.80 1.12 12.83
CA ASN A 178 2.91 0.41 13.45
C ASN A 178 3.03 0.76 14.94
N HIS A 179 3.10 2.06 15.25
CA HIS A 179 3.31 2.56 16.61
C HIS A 179 2.13 2.30 17.54
N HIS A 180 0.91 2.45 17.06
CA HIS A 180 -0.31 2.39 17.89
C HIS A 180 -1.09 1.09 17.74
N CYS A 181 -0.62 0.12 16.94
CA CYS A 181 -1.30 -1.17 16.82
C CYS A 181 -0.30 -2.31 16.69
N ALA A 182 0.46 -2.36 15.60
CA ALA A 182 1.23 -3.55 15.22
C ALA A 182 2.26 -3.98 16.27
N LEU A 183 2.99 -3.03 16.86
CA LEU A 183 4.01 -3.32 17.87
C LEU A 183 3.45 -3.90 19.17
N GLY A 184 2.17 -3.65 19.47
CA GLY A 184 1.51 -4.10 20.69
C GLY A 184 0.49 -5.22 20.48
N ILE A 185 0.51 -5.88 19.32
CA ILE A 185 -0.32 -7.08 19.08
C ILE A 185 0.20 -8.22 19.96
N ASP A 186 -0.69 -8.86 20.72
CA ASP A 186 -0.35 -10.04 21.53
C ASP A 186 -1.36 -11.18 21.29
N PRO A 187 -0.91 -12.44 21.10
CA PRO A 187 -1.79 -13.56 20.84
C PRO A 187 -2.51 -14.04 22.10
N ASN A 188 -3.82 -14.23 22.01
CA ASN A 188 -4.59 -14.90 23.04
C ASN A 188 -4.43 -16.42 22.93
N ARG A 189 -3.37 -16.94 23.54
CA ARG A 189 -2.98 -18.36 23.44
C ARG A 189 -4.08 -19.30 23.91
N ASP A 190 -4.76 -19.00 25.01
CA ASP A 190 -5.85 -19.83 25.53
C ASP A 190 -6.99 -19.95 24.51
N ARG A 191 -7.36 -18.84 23.86
CA ARG A 191 -8.39 -18.83 22.83
C ARG A 191 -7.96 -19.58 21.57
N ILE A 192 -6.72 -19.37 21.14
CA ILE A 192 -6.13 -20.06 19.97
C ILE A 192 -6.11 -21.57 20.21
N ASP A 193 -5.63 -22.01 21.38
CA ASP A 193 -5.55 -23.43 21.73
C ASP A 193 -6.94 -24.06 21.84
N GLN A 194 -7.93 -23.34 22.39
CA GLN A 194 -9.32 -23.79 22.39
C GLN A 194 -9.82 -24.02 20.96
N LEU A 195 -9.72 -23.00 20.08
CA LEU A 195 -10.22 -23.07 18.71
C LEU A 195 -9.53 -24.16 17.88
N LEU A 196 -8.23 -24.36 18.11
CA LEU A 196 -7.46 -25.41 17.46
C LEU A 196 -7.99 -26.81 17.84
N ASN A 197 -8.20 -27.06 19.13
CA ASN A 197 -8.66 -28.37 19.62
C ASN A 197 -10.13 -28.65 19.31
N GLU A 198 -10.96 -27.62 19.17
CA GLU A 198 -12.35 -27.73 18.70
C GLU A 198 -12.46 -27.88 17.17
N SER A 199 -11.35 -27.74 16.43
CA SER A 199 -11.36 -27.77 14.96
C SER A 199 -11.45 -29.19 14.38
N MET A 200 -12.50 -29.41 13.58
CA MET A 200 -12.66 -30.65 12.80
C MET A 200 -11.57 -30.83 11.73
N MET A 201 -10.81 -29.79 11.38
CA MET A 201 -9.84 -29.83 10.27
C MET A 201 -8.58 -30.63 10.62
N LEU A 202 -8.28 -30.85 11.91
CA LEU A 202 -7.16 -31.67 12.37
C LEU A 202 -7.27 -33.14 11.93
N VAL A 203 -8.47 -33.60 11.55
CA VAL A 203 -8.70 -34.95 11.02
C VAL A 203 -7.82 -35.26 9.80
N THR A 204 -7.44 -34.24 9.02
CA THR A 204 -6.58 -34.41 7.83
C THR A 204 -5.18 -34.90 8.17
N ALA A 205 -4.64 -34.57 9.35
CA ALA A 205 -3.35 -35.08 9.82
C ALA A 205 -3.37 -36.60 10.05
N LEU A 206 -4.55 -37.21 10.26
CA LEU A 206 -4.70 -38.65 10.48
C LEU A 206 -4.68 -39.47 9.18
N ASN A 207 -4.79 -38.84 8.00
CA ASN A 207 -4.84 -39.53 6.70
C ASN A 207 -3.53 -40.24 6.34
N THR A 208 -2.39 -39.76 6.82
CA THR A 208 -1.08 -40.37 6.58
C THR A 208 -0.77 -41.50 7.57
N HIS A 209 -1.43 -41.51 8.74
CA HIS A 209 -1.25 -42.52 9.78
C HIS A 209 -2.25 -43.67 9.71
N LYS A 210 -3.44 -43.46 9.14
CA LYS A 210 -4.43 -44.50 8.90
C LYS A 210 -4.52 -44.77 7.39
N ARG A 211 -3.90 -45.85 6.91
CA ARG A 211 -4.00 -46.29 5.52
C ARG A 211 -5.47 -46.57 5.16
N GLY A 212 -6.03 -45.74 4.26
CA GLY A 212 -7.15 -46.09 3.39
C GLY A 212 -8.56 -45.92 3.98
N ALA A 213 -9.39 -45.19 3.23
CA ALA A 213 -10.86 -45.20 3.15
C ALA A 213 -11.75 -45.04 4.41
N ASP A 214 -11.29 -45.35 5.63
CA ASP A 214 -12.13 -45.36 6.85
C ASP A 214 -12.15 -44.01 7.60
N ALA A 215 -11.38 -43.02 7.15
CA ALA A 215 -11.33 -41.70 7.80
C ALA A 215 -12.62 -40.87 7.66
N LYS A 216 -13.51 -41.21 6.72
CA LYS A 216 -14.75 -40.47 6.45
C LYS A 216 -15.82 -40.60 7.55
N GLY A 217 -15.64 -41.49 8.52
CA GLY A 217 -16.55 -41.71 9.65
C GLY A 217 -16.01 -41.28 11.01
N ILE A 218 -14.81 -40.67 11.09
CA ILE A 218 -14.20 -40.30 12.36
C ILE A 218 -14.90 -39.07 12.93
N ARG A 219 -15.79 -39.29 13.90
CA ARG A 219 -16.27 -38.25 14.79
C ARG A 219 -15.08 -37.81 15.65
N VAL A 220 -14.54 -36.62 15.36
CA VAL A 220 -13.75 -35.86 16.33
C VAL A 220 -14.74 -35.51 17.44
N LYS A 221 -14.57 -36.13 18.61
CA LYS A 221 -15.39 -35.84 19.81
C LYS A 221 -15.00 -34.50 20.38
#